data_AF-A0A1Y5FTB1-F1
#
_entry.id   AF-A0A1Y5FTB1-F1
#
_cell.length_a   1.000
_cell.length_b   1.000
_cell.length_c   1.000
_cell.angle_alpha   90.00
_cell.angle_beta   90.00
_cell.angle_gamma   90.00
#
_symmetry.space_group_name_H-M   'P 1'
#
loop_
_entity.id
_entity.type
_entity.pdbx_description
1 polymer ?
#
loop_
_entity_poly.entity_id
_entity_poly.type
_entity_poly.pdbx_seq_one_letter_code
_entity_poly.pdbx_strand_id
1 'polypeptide(L)'
;MAVHNRVVAVHNRVVFFDAFTYQCFERLDIWAPMEFIMVKLIAMALMASTVLCYQIGYAEEIDQKVVFAKKLSLAMKSWLRAEMQSSGGKLVLTDSMDGEKLELSIVELDAGSHLHPMSKTRFLSWGEFKGAKGKAVMLDIFFVLKGDDLVFDNEISIYSKGGRNRYSWDETGEYLKKLPPKTDAQ
;
A
#
# COMPACT_ATOMS: atom_id res chain seq x y z
N MET A 1 11.76 -1.38 40.49
CA MET A 1 12.40 -2.35 39.58
C MET A 1 11.39 -2.77 38.54
N ALA A 2 11.74 -2.62 37.27
CA ALA A 2 10.92 -2.89 36.09
C ALA A 2 11.13 -4.34 35.58
N VAL A 3 10.44 -4.66 34.46
CA VAL A 3 10.60 -5.79 33.50
C VAL A 3 9.62 -6.96 33.74
N HIS A 4 8.87 -7.54 32.78
CA HIS A 4 8.49 -7.28 31.38
C HIS A 4 7.28 -8.19 31.04
N ASN A 5 6.37 -7.79 30.14
CA ASN A 5 6.13 -8.49 28.86
C ASN A 5 5.06 -7.80 27.98
N ARG A 6 5.36 -7.70 26.67
CA ARG A 6 4.47 -7.32 25.56
C ARG A 6 3.53 -8.47 25.20
N VAL A 7 2.36 -8.18 24.62
CA VAL A 7 1.92 -8.60 23.27
C VAL A 7 0.74 -7.72 22.84
N VAL A 8 0.72 -7.42 21.54
CA VAL A 8 -0.17 -6.57 20.75
C VAL A 8 -1.59 -7.14 20.62
N ALA A 9 -2.61 -6.29 20.61
CA ALA A 9 -3.86 -6.57 19.91
C ALA A 9 -4.46 -5.28 19.34
N VAL A 10 -4.52 -5.25 18.01
CA VAL A 10 -5.13 -4.22 17.16
C VAL A 10 -6.64 -4.19 17.43
N HIS A 11 -7.16 -2.99 17.69
CA HIS A 11 -8.55 -2.78 18.06
C HIS A 11 -9.53 -3.18 16.94
N ASN A 12 -10.38 -4.14 17.28
CA ASN A 12 -11.68 -4.40 16.67
C ASN A 12 -12.50 -3.11 16.55
N ARG A 13 -12.97 -2.78 15.35
CA ARG A 13 -14.19 -1.96 15.22
C ARG A 13 -15.39 -2.88 15.43
N VAL A 14 -15.90 -2.86 16.66
CA VAL A 14 -17.22 -3.35 17.01
C VAL A 14 -18.23 -2.51 16.24
N VAL A 15 -18.92 -3.11 15.27
CA VAL A 15 -20.12 -2.50 14.69
C VAL A 15 -21.27 -2.81 15.66
N PHE A 16 -21.67 -1.80 16.43
CA PHE A 16 -22.94 -1.80 17.15
C PHE A 16 -24.07 -1.84 16.11
N PHE A 17 -24.80 -2.96 16.06
CA PHE A 17 -26.15 -2.97 15.49
C PHE A 17 -27.12 -2.69 16.63
N ASP A 18 -27.79 -1.54 16.55
CA ASP A 18 -28.85 -1.17 17.47
C ASP A 18 -29.91 -2.27 17.56
N ALA A 19 -30.20 -2.66 18.80
CA ALA A 19 -31.24 -3.61 19.18
C ALA A 19 -32.64 -2.98 19.06
N PHE A 20 -33.00 -2.46 17.88
CA PHE A 20 -34.28 -1.75 17.67
C PHE A 20 -35.21 -2.38 16.61
N THR A 21 -35.02 -3.66 16.28
CA THR A 21 -35.94 -4.40 15.38
C THR A 21 -36.44 -5.72 15.94
N TYR A 22 -36.13 -6.06 17.19
CA TYR A 22 -36.56 -7.32 17.82
C TYR A 22 -37.84 -7.23 18.66
N GLN A 23 -38.59 -6.12 18.63
CA GLN A 23 -39.70 -5.91 19.57
C GLN A 23 -41.06 -5.66 18.90
N CYS A 24 -41.39 -6.42 17.85
CA CYS A 24 -42.76 -6.50 17.32
C CYS A 24 -43.07 -7.90 16.75
N PHE A 25 -42.83 -8.99 17.50
CA PHE A 25 -43.33 -10.32 17.08
C PHE A 25 -43.54 -11.26 18.29
N GLU A 26 -44.16 -10.77 19.36
CA GLU A 26 -44.67 -11.61 20.45
C GLU A 26 -46.15 -11.35 20.68
N ARG A 27 -46.96 -11.72 19.69
CA ARG A 27 -48.37 -12.10 19.84
C ARG A 27 -48.93 -12.43 18.47
N LEU A 28 -48.88 -13.68 18.09
CA LEU A 28 -49.81 -14.26 17.12
C LEU A 28 -49.82 -15.77 17.39
N ASP A 29 -50.83 -16.17 18.15
CA ASP A 29 -51.24 -17.55 18.29
C ASP A 29 -51.54 -18.15 16.90
N ILE A 30 -51.02 -19.36 16.71
CA ILE A 30 -51.71 -20.52 16.13
C ILE A 30 -52.37 -20.26 14.75
N TRP A 31 -51.72 -20.80 13.70
CA TRP A 31 -52.11 -20.96 12.29
C TRP A 31 -51.60 -19.92 11.27
N ALA A 32 -50.37 -20.11 10.81
CA ALA A 32 -49.95 -19.77 9.44
C ALA A 32 -48.76 -20.69 9.04
N PRO A 33 -48.92 -21.64 8.08
CA PRO A 33 -48.03 -22.77 7.88
C PRO A 33 -46.97 -22.48 6.79
N MET A 34 -45.73 -22.91 7.02
CA MET A 34 -44.59 -22.94 6.07
C MET A 34 -44.10 -21.61 5.44
N GLU A 35 -44.96 -20.68 5.04
CA GLU A 35 -44.57 -19.49 4.27
C GLU A 35 -43.69 -18.52 5.07
N PHE A 36 -43.99 -18.31 6.36
CA PHE A 36 -43.18 -17.43 7.22
C PHE A 36 -41.77 -17.99 7.53
N ILE A 37 -41.64 -19.31 7.61
CA ILE A 37 -40.34 -19.98 7.79
C ILE A 37 -39.51 -19.86 6.52
N MET A 38 -40.17 -20.03 5.36
CA MET A 38 -39.55 -19.90 4.05
C MET A 38 -39.03 -18.47 3.80
N VAL A 39 -39.81 -17.45 4.15
CA VAL A 39 -39.38 -16.03 4.00
C VAL A 39 -38.17 -15.70 4.89
N LYS A 40 -38.13 -16.21 6.14
CA LYS A 40 -36.95 -16.01 7.02
C LYS A 40 -35.71 -16.73 6.49
N LEU A 41 -35.85 -17.95 5.98
CA LEU A 41 -34.75 -18.70 5.35
C LEU A 41 -34.21 -17.99 4.11
N ILE A 42 -35.10 -17.44 3.27
CA ILE A 42 -34.71 -16.66 2.08
C ILE A 42 -33.98 -15.38 2.50
N ALA A 43 -34.47 -14.65 3.50
CA ALA A 43 -33.79 -13.44 3.99
C ALA A 43 -32.40 -13.75 4.57
N MET A 44 -32.27 -14.83 5.36
CA MET A 44 -30.97 -15.25 5.90
C MET A 44 -30.02 -15.73 4.79
N ALA A 45 -30.52 -16.43 3.77
CA ALA A 45 -29.72 -16.85 2.62
C ALA A 45 -29.26 -15.65 1.77
N LEU A 46 -30.10 -14.63 1.58
CA LEU A 46 -29.73 -13.39 0.89
C LEU A 46 -28.67 -12.62 1.66
N MET A 47 -28.81 -12.47 2.98
CA MET A 47 -27.81 -11.82 3.83
C MET A 47 -26.48 -12.59 3.85
N ALA A 48 -26.53 -13.94 3.90
CA ALA A 48 -25.33 -14.76 3.80
C ALA A 48 -24.66 -14.65 2.42
N SER A 49 -25.45 -14.62 1.34
CA SER A 49 -24.94 -14.45 -0.02
C SER A 49 -24.28 -13.09 -0.22
N THR A 50 -24.84 -12.00 0.31
CA THR A 50 -24.23 -10.68 0.19
C THR A 50 -22.93 -10.56 0.98
N VAL A 51 -22.87 -11.14 2.19
CA VAL A 51 -21.63 -11.20 2.98
C VAL A 51 -20.56 -12.04 2.26
N LEU A 52 -20.93 -13.18 1.67
CA LEU A 52 -20.01 -14.04 0.94
C LEU A 52 -19.47 -13.35 -0.33
N CYS A 53 -20.35 -12.73 -1.13
CA CYS A 53 -19.95 -11.96 -2.31
C CYS A 53 -19.03 -10.79 -1.95
N TYR A 54 -19.31 -10.10 -0.84
CA TYR A 54 -18.46 -9.04 -0.33
C TYR A 54 -17.07 -9.59 0.03
N GLN A 55 -16.99 -10.65 0.82
CA GLN A 55 -15.70 -11.23 1.21
C GLN A 55 -14.87 -11.75 0.03
N ILE A 56 -15.51 -12.34 -0.98
CA ILE A 56 -14.83 -12.82 -2.21
C ILE A 56 -14.27 -11.64 -3.01
N GLY A 57 -15.05 -10.56 -3.20
CA GLY A 57 -14.58 -9.38 -3.91
C GLY A 57 -13.36 -8.72 -3.25
N TYR A 58 -13.33 -8.66 -1.91
CA TYR A 58 -12.17 -8.17 -1.17
C TYR A 58 -10.93 -9.05 -1.34
N ALA A 59 -11.10 -10.38 -1.39
CA ALA A 59 -9.99 -11.31 -1.58
C ALA A 59 -9.37 -11.20 -2.98
N GLU A 60 -10.19 -11.06 -4.03
CA GLU A 60 -9.72 -10.87 -5.41
C GLU A 60 -8.98 -9.54 -5.59
N GLU A 61 -9.46 -8.45 -4.97
CA GLU A 61 -8.80 -7.14 -5.04
C GLU A 61 -7.41 -7.15 -4.37
N ILE A 62 -7.28 -7.86 -3.24
CA ILE A 62 -6.00 -8.03 -2.53
C ILE A 62 -5.01 -8.79 -3.42
N ASP A 63 -5.44 -9.86 -4.09
CA ASP A 63 -4.58 -10.65 -4.96
C ASP A 63 -4.06 -9.83 -6.16
N GLN A 64 -4.93 -9.03 -6.78
CA GLN A 64 -4.53 -8.16 -7.89
C GLN A 64 -3.50 -7.10 -7.48
N LYS A 65 -3.65 -6.46 -6.32
CA LYS A 65 -2.69 -5.45 -5.83
C LYS A 65 -1.31 -6.05 -5.60
N VAL A 66 -1.24 -7.26 -5.05
CA VAL A 66 0.04 -7.96 -4.82
C VAL A 66 0.70 -8.35 -6.14
N VAL A 67 -0.07 -8.88 -7.10
CA VAL A 67 0.44 -9.20 -8.44
C VAL A 67 0.99 -7.93 -9.11
N PHE A 68 0.29 -6.81 -9.00
CA PHE A 68 0.72 -5.56 -9.60
C PHE A 68 1.95 -4.96 -8.91
N ALA A 69 2.05 -5.05 -7.58
CA ALA A 69 3.24 -4.67 -6.82
C ALA A 69 4.49 -5.48 -7.24
N LYS A 70 4.33 -6.79 -7.47
CA LYS A 70 5.41 -7.64 -8.01
C LYS A 70 5.83 -7.20 -9.41
N LYS A 71 4.88 -6.87 -10.30
CA LYS A 71 5.20 -6.32 -11.63
C LYS A 71 6.01 -5.02 -11.52
N LEU A 72 5.63 -4.12 -10.62
CA LEU A 72 6.35 -2.88 -10.37
C LEU A 72 7.79 -3.13 -9.88
N SER A 73 7.97 -4.02 -8.90
CA SER A 73 9.30 -4.41 -8.41
C SER A 73 10.18 -4.99 -9.52
N LEU A 74 9.60 -5.82 -10.42
CA LEU A 74 10.32 -6.37 -11.57
C LEU A 74 10.70 -5.30 -12.60
N ALA A 75 9.81 -4.37 -12.89
CA ALA A 75 10.08 -3.24 -13.79
C ALA A 75 11.23 -2.38 -13.24
N MET A 76 11.20 -2.05 -11.94
CA MET A 76 12.27 -1.31 -11.27
C MET A 76 13.62 -2.04 -11.34
N LYS A 77 13.65 -3.33 -11.00
CA LYS A 77 14.88 -4.14 -11.05
C LYS A 77 15.45 -4.22 -12.45
N SER A 78 14.58 -4.37 -13.46
CA SER A 78 14.98 -4.45 -14.87
C SER A 78 15.56 -3.12 -15.35
N TRP A 79 14.89 -2.01 -15.04
CA TRP A 79 15.37 -0.66 -15.37
C TRP A 79 16.71 -0.36 -14.68
N LEU A 80 16.82 -0.57 -13.36
CA LEU A 80 18.06 -0.33 -12.61
C LEU A 80 19.23 -1.15 -13.17
N ARG A 81 18.99 -2.42 -13.51
CA ARG A 81 20.02 -3.28 -14.10
C ARG A 81 20.54 -2.69 -15.42
N ALA A 82 19.65 -2.21 -16.28
CA ALA A 82 20.04 -1.60 -17.55
C ALA A 82 20.82 -0.29 -17.33
N GLU A 83 20.33 0.58 -16.44
CA GLU A 83 20.96 1.88 -16.13
C GLU A 83 22.36 1.72 -15.53
N MET A 84 22.55 0.71 -14.68
CA MET A 84 23.82 0.48 -13.99
C MET A 84 24.82 -0.29 -14.86
N GLN A 85 24.38 -0.93 -15.95
CA GLN A 85 25.26 -1.70 -16.83
C GLN A 85 26.29 -0.81 -17.53
N SER A 86 25.90 0.39 -17.96
CA SER A 86 26.81 1.36 -18.60
C SER A 86 27.76 2.05 -17.61
N SER A 87 27.45 1.99 -16.31
CA SER A 87 28.10 2.77 -15.26
C SER A 87 28.89 1.91 -14.27
N GLY A 88 29.39 0.75 -14.73
CA GLY A 88 30.22 -0.15 -13.91
C GLY A 88 29.50 -0.70 -12.67
N GLY A 89 28.17 -0.88 -12.75
CA GLY A 89 27.37 -1.38 -11.64
C GLY A 89 27.04 -0.31 -10.59
N LYS A 90 27.10 0.98 -10.95
CA LYS A 90 26.69 2.10 -10.09
C LYS A 90 25.54 2.86 -10.72
N LEU A 91 24.60 3.33 -9.90
CA LEU A 91 23.62 4.32 -10.34
C LEU A 91 24.24 5.70 -10.13
N VAL A 92 24.29 6.50 -11.19
CA VAL A 92 24.90 7.84 -11.15
C VAL A 92 23.80 8.88 -11.28
N LEU A 93 23.69 9.78 -10.31
CA LEU A 93 22.69 10.86 -10.33
C LEU A 93 23.23 12.14 -9.72
N THR A 94 22.66 13.27 -10.12
CA THR A 94 22.99 14.58 -9.52
C THR A 94 21.90 14.95 -8.53
N ASP A 95 22.29 15.24 -7.30
CA ASP A 95 21.38 15.71 -6.27
C ASP A 95 20.96 17.16 -6.56
N SER A 96 19.69 17.39 -6.85
CA SER A 96 19.19 18.71 -7.22
C SER A 96 19.22 19.74 -6.09
N MET A 97 19.35 19.31 -4.82
CA MET A 97 19.36 20.23 -3.68
C MET A 97 20.73 20.85 -3.43
N ASP A 98 21.81 20.08 -3.58
CA ASP A 98 23.18 20.51 -3.27
C ASP A 98 24.14 20.42 -4.47
N GLY A 99 23.68 19.91 -5.62
CA GLY A 99 24.48 19.73 -6.83
C GLY A 99 25.49 18.59 -6.76
N GLU A 100 25.49 17.79 -5.69
CA GLU A 100 26.45 16.70 -5.51
C GLU A 100 26.17 15.58 -6.52
N LYS A 101 27.21 15.17 -7.26
CA LYS A 101 27.16 13.95 -8.07
C LYS A 101 27.27 12.73 -7.14
N LEU A 102 26.24 11.89 -7.15
CA LEU A 102 26.12 10.69 -6.35
C LEU A 102 26.41 9.46 -7.21
N GLU A 103 27.36 8.64 -6.79
CA GLU A 103 27.62 7.31 -7.34
C GLU A 103 27.16 6.28 -6.31
N LEU A 104 26.08 5.57 -6.64
CA LEU A 104 25.28 4.80 -5.71
C LEU A 104 25.37 3.30 -6.01
N SER A 105 25.49 2.51 -4.95
CA SER A 105 25.38 1.05 -5.00
C SER A 105 24.06 0.63 -4.41
N ILE A 106 23.38 -0.35 -5.01
CA ILE A 106 22.16 -0.92 -4.45
C ILE A 106 22.47 -1.59 -3.11
N VAL A 107 21.64 -1.31 -2.10
CA VAL A 107 21.61 -2.04 -0.82
C VAL A 107 20.38 -2.92 -0.80
N GLU A 108 19.21 -2.31 -0.97
CA GLU A 108 17.92 -2.98 -0.94
C GLU A 108 16.97 -2.33 -1.95
N LEU A 109 16.07 -3.13 -2.51
CA LEU A 109 15.04 -2.67 -3.44
C LEU A 109 13.70 -3.20 -2.97
N ASP A 110 12.64 -2.41 -3.20
CA ASP A 110 11.27 -2.85 -2.97
C ASP A 110 11.03 -4.26 -3.54
N ALA A 111 10.55 -5.14 -2.67
CA ALA A 111 10.26 -6.54 -2.96
C ALA A 111 8.89 -6.73 -3.65
N GLY A 112 8.08 -5.69 -3.80
CA GLY A 112 6.74 -5.76 -4.37
C GLY A 112 5.73 -6.37 -3.40
N SER A 113 5.91 -6.14 -2.09
CA SER A 113 4.93 -6.53 -1.06
C SER A 113 3.75 -5.58 -0.99
N HIS A 114 3.97 -4.31 -1.34
CA HIS A 114 2.95 -3.27 -1.33
C HIS A 114 2.98 -2.50 -2.64
N LEU A 115 1.81 -2.08 -3.09
CA LEU A 115 1.70 -1.16 -4.21
C LEU A 115 1.62 0.25 -3.66
N HIS A 116 2.40 1.16 -4.25
CA HIS A 116 2.42 2.57 -3.88
C HIS A 116 1.83 3.42 -5.02
N PRO A 117 0.50 3.45 -5.21
CA PRO A 117 -0.14 4.21 -6.28
C PRO A 117 -0.13 5.71 -5.97
N MET A 118 0.23 6.53 -6.94
CA MET A 118 0.12 7.99 -6.88
C MET A 118 -1.08 8.52 -7.68
N SER A 119 -1.50 7.75 -8.68
CA SER A 119 -2.72 7.94 -9.44
C SER A 119 -3.13 6.59 -10.03
N LYS A 120 -4.18 6.56 -10.85
CA LYS A 120 -4.59 5.35 -11.59
C LYS A 120 -3.51 4.82 -12.55
N THR A 121 -2.58 5.67 -12.98
CA THR A 121 -1.60 5.34 -14.02
C THR A 121 -0.16 5.60 -13.57
N ARG A 122 0.07 6.02 -12.33
CA ARG A 122 1.39 6.39 -11.83
C ARG A 122 1.64 5.74 -10.48
N PHE A 123 2.82 5.16 -10.34
CA PHE A 123 3.21 4.34 -9.20
C PHE A 123 4.62 4.71 -8.75
N LEU A 124 4.87 4.51 -7.46
CA LEU A 124 6.16 4.70 -6.83
C LEU A 124 6.75 3.34 -6.46
N SER A 125 8.04 3.18 -6.65
CA SER A 125 8.83 2.08 -6.07
C SER A 125 10.03 2.71 -5.36
N TRP A 126 10.49 2.09 -4.28
CA TRP A 126 11.61 2.64 -3.51
C TRP A 126 12.84 1.72 -3.53
N GLY A 127 13.99 2.29 -3.21
CA GLY A 127 15.21 1.53 -2.97
C GLY A 127 16.16 2.23 -2.00
N GLU A 128 16.88 1.42 -1.23
CA GLU A 128 18.01 1.85 -0.41
C GLU A 128 19.31 1.71 -1.20
N PHE A 129 20.10 2.77 -1.16
CA PHE A 129 21.38 2.85 -1.83
C PHE A 129 22.46 3.35 -0.88
N LYS A 130 23.71 3.02 -1.22
CA LYS A 130 24.89 3.47 -0.50
C LYS A 130 25.78 4.28 -1.42
N GLY A 131 26.01 5.54 -1.05
CA GLY A 131 26.92 6.45 -1.75
C GLY A 131 28.36 6.36 -1.24
N ALA A 132 29.19 7.29 -1.71
CA ALA A 132 30.57 7.44 -1.26
C ALA A 132 30.66 7.60 0.28
N LYS A 133 31.71 7.03 0.87
CA LYS A 133 31.94 7.01 2.33
C LYS A 133 30.84 6.31 3.14
N GLY A 134 29.99 5.53 2.47
CA GLY A 134 28.98 4.69 3.10
C GLY A 134 27.71 5.39 3.55
N LYS A 135 27.47 6.63 3.09
CA LYS A 135 26.23 7.35 3.37
C LYS A 135 25.03 6.64 2.73
N ALA A 136 24.00 6.36 3.52
CA ALA A 136 22.73 5.82 3.03
C ALA A 136 21.93 6.90 2.29
N VAL A 137 21.31 6.49 1.17
CA VAL A 137 20.46 7.30 0.32
C VAL A 137 19.23 6.48 -0.03
N MET A 138 18.04 6.98 0.30
CA MET A 138 16.77 6.37 -0.09
C MET A 138 16.25 7.11 -1.32
N LEU A 139 15.93 6.35 -2.37
CA LEU A 139 15.37 6.88 -3.62
C LEU A 139 13.93 6.40 -3.80
N ASP A 140 13.09 7.34 -4.22
CA ASP A 140 11.76 7.08 -4.77
C ASP A 140 11.86 7.16 -6.30
N ILE A 141 11.42 6.11 -6.97
CA ILE A 141 11.58 5.88 -8.40
C ILE A 141 10.18 5.72 -9.00
N PHE A 142 9.84 6.54 -9.98
CA PHE A 142 8.47 6.64 -10.47
C PHE A 142 8.27 5.87 -11.77
N PHE A 143 7.12 5.23 -11.89
CA PHE A 143 6.71 4.43 -13.04
C PHE A 143 5.32 4.85 -13.49
N VAL A 144 5.11 4.81 -14.80
CA VAL A 144 3.80 5.02 -15.44
C VAL A 144 3.32 3.73 -16.09
N LEU A 145 2.03 3.46 -15.98
CA LEU A 145 1.37 2.38 -16.67
C LEU A 145 1.08 2.80 -18.12
N LYS A 146 1.64 2.05 -19.07
CA LYS A 146 1.42 2.20 -20.51
C LYS A 146 0.89 0.89 -21.07
N GLY A 147 -0.43 0.81 -21.27
CA GLY A 147 -1.09 -0.47 -21.55
C GLY A 147 -1.00 -1.37 -20.33
N ASP A 148 -0.42 -2.55 -20.49
CA ASP A 148 -0.21 -3.53 -19.41
C ASP A 148 1.17 -3.46 -18.75
N ASP A 149 2.04 -2.57 -19.25
CA ASP A 149 3.44 -2.46 -18.83
C ASP A 149 3.71 -1.24 -17.94
N LEU A 150 4.57 -1.43 -16.94
CA LEU A 150 5.09 -0.36 -16.10
C LEU A 150 6.43 0.12 -16.65
N VAL A 151 6.48 1.39 -17.03
CA VAL A 151 7.66 2.01 -17.65
C VAL A 151 8.17 3.12 -16.74
N PHE A 152 9.49 3.21 -16.60
CA PHE A 152 10.13 4.29 -15.84
C PHE A 152 9.68 5.67 -16.35
N ASP A 153 9.30 6.55 -15.42
CA ASP A 153 8.72 7.86 -15.70
C ASP A 153 9.77 8.98 -15.81
N ASN A 154 11.05 8.64 -15.95
CA ASN A 154 12.16 9.60 -15.97
C ASN A 154 12.27 10.48 -14.71
N GLU A 155 11.60 10.11 -13.63
CA GLU A 155 11.66 10.81 -12.35
C GLU A 155 12.28 9.91 -11.29
N ILE A 156 13.25 10.47 -10.57
CA ILE A 156 13.82 9.92 -9.35
C ILE A 156 13.85 11.05 -8.33
N SER A 157 13.36 10.79 -7.14
CA SER A 157 13.45 11.71 -6.01
C SER A 157 14.30 11.11 -4.91
N ILE A 158 15.20 11.90 -4.32
CA ILE A 158 15.91 11.49 -3.10
C ILE A 158 14.95 11.70 -1.92
N TYR A 159 14.44 10.61 -1.36
CA TYR A 159 13.57 10.64 -0.17
C TYR A 159 14.37 11.03 1.08
N SER A 160 15.53 10.38 1.28
CA SER A 160 16.38 10.59 2.46
C SER A 160 17.85 10.51 2.07
N LYS A 161 18.68 11.34 2.70
CA LYS A 161 20.14 11.35 2.51
C LYS A 161 20.83 11.49 3.86
N GLY A 162 21.68 10.52 4.21
CA GLY A 162 22.36 10.51 5.50
C GLY A 162 21.40 10.44 6.69
N GLY A 163 20.30 9.70 6.55
CA GLY A 163 19.28 9.51 7.59
C GLY A 163 18.32 10.67 7.81
N ARG A 164 18.43 11.76 7.03
CA ARG A 164 17.49 12.89 7.09
C ARG A 164 16.52 12.84 5.91
N ASN A 165 15.24 12.68 6.23
CA ASN A 165 14.16 12.70 5.24
C ASN A 165 13.95 14.13 4.72
N ARG A 166 13.81 14.25 3.41
CA ARG A 166 13.59 15.54 2.72
C ARG A 166 12.11 15.89 2.61
N TYR A 167 11.26 14.89 2.66
CA TYR A 167 9.81 15.03 2.61
C TYR A 167 9.16 13.81 3.29
N SER A 168 7.84 13.79 3.32
CA SER A 168 7.07 12.66 3.81
C SER A 168 5.94 12.32 2.84
N TRP A 169 5.38 11.14 2.99
CA TRP A 169 4.24 10.69 2.21
C TRP A 169 2.99 10.65 3.09
N ASP A 170 1.86 11.10 2.56
CA ASP A 170 0.54 10.85 3.13
C ASP A 170 -0.03 9.58 2.49
N GLU A 171 -0.23 8.56 3.33
CA GLU A 171 -0.71 7.21 2.99
C GLU A 171 -2.17 7.00 3.44
N THR A 172 -2.86 8.03 3.93
CA THR A 172 -4.23 7.88 4.47
C THR A 172 -5.30 7.70 3.40
N GLY A 173 -4.99 8.07 2.15
CA GLY A 173 -5.88 7.95 1.00
C GLY A 173 -5.58 6.73 0.13
N GLU A 174 -6.37 6.58 -0.94
CA GLU A 174 -6.12 5.57 -1.98
C GLU A 174 -4.80 5.81 -2.72
N TYR A 175 -4.40 7.08 -2.86
CA TYR A 175 -3.20 7.50 -3.57
C TYR A 175 -2.24 8.22 -2.63
N LEU A 176 -0.95 7.88 -2.75
CA LEU A 176 0.15 8.56 -2.07
C LEU A 176 0.26 10.01 -2.51
N LYS A 177 0.32 10.89 -1.52
CA LYS A 177 0.54 12.33 -1.74
C LYS A 177 1.84 12.76 -1.10
N LYS A 178 2.68 13.46 -1.88
CA LYS A 178 3.94 14.00 -1.39
C LYS A 178 3.63 15.21 -0.50
N LEU A 179 4.03 15.13 0.76
CA LEU A 179 3.94 16.24 1.69
C LEU A 179 5.22 17.08 1.60
N PRO A 180 5.15 18.40 1.80
CA PRO A 180 6.35 19.22 1.88
C PRO A 180 7.25 18.76 3.04
N PRO A 181 8.54 19.15 3.03
CA PRO A 181 9.39 18.98 4.20
C PRO A 181 8.66 19.56 5.42
N LYS A 182 8.74 18.88 6.56
CA LYS A 182 8.32 19.50 7.82
C LYS A 182 9.26 20.69 8.03
N THR A 183 8.75 21.91 7.87
CA THR A 183 9.44 23.09 8.36
C THR A 183 9.57 22.88 9.86
N ASP A 184 10.81 22.77 10.35
CA ASP A 184 11.04 22.85 11.78
C ASP A 184 10.38 24.15 12.25
N ALA A 185 9.33 24.03 13.04
CA ALA A 185 8.70 25.19 13.66
C ALA A 185 9.80 25.86 14.49
N GLN A 186 10.23 27.04 14.03
CA GLN A 186 11.18 27.90 14.75
C GLN A 186 10.58 28.36 16.07
#